data_AF-A0A2G9MY28-F1
#
_entry.id   AF-A0A2G9MY28-F1
#
_cell.length_a   1.000
_cell.length_b   1.000
_cell.length_c   1.000
_cell.angle_alpha   90.00
_cell.angle_beta   90.00
_cell.angle_gamma   90.00
#
_symmetry.space_group_name_H-M   'P 1'
#
loop_
_entity.id
_entity.type
_entity.pdbx_description
1 polymer ?
#
loop_
_entity_poly.entity_id
_entity_poly.type
_entity_poly.pdbx_seq_one_letter_code
_entity_poly.pdbx_strand_id
1 'polypeptide(L)'
;MDEDIRKEIRKIALQNAFEHEGKTQDKIVLAKILGTKPEFRTRVKEISEDIKIVVLAVNQISFEEQRKEIEENFPEILIPKEKNEEREGLPPLKNAEQGKVVTRFPPEPNGYPHIGHAKAAIINAEYAKMYGGKFILRMDDTNPEAERMEYHAAI
;
A
#
# COMPACT_ATOMS: atom_id res chain seq x y z
N MET A 1 1.90 32.69 -6.90
CA MET A 1 1.81 31.53 -5.99
C MET A 1 2.80 31.73 -4.85
N ASP A 2 2.49 31.17 -3.67
CA ASP A 2 3.35 31.21 -2.49
C ASP A 2 4.71 30.57 -2.78
N GLU A 3 5.80 31.18 -2.33
CA GLU A 3 7.18 30.73 -2.60
C GLU A 3 7.41 29.31 -2.05
N ASP A 4 6.77 29.02 -0.92
CA ASP A 4 6.78 27.71 -0.26
C ASP A 4 6.16 26.60 -1.12
N ILE A 5 5.13 26.91 -1.91
CA ILE A 5 4.46 25.91 -2.77
C ILE A 5 5.37 25.56 -3.95
N ARG A 6 6.03 26.56 -4.54
CA ARG A 6 6.99 26.32 -5.63
C ARG A 6 8.17 25.49 -5.14
N LYS A 7 8.66 25.75 -3.93
CA LYS A 7 9.70 24.96 -3.29
C LYS A 7 9.28 23.50 -3.11
N GLU A 8 8.04 23.26 -2.67
CA GLU A 8 7.51 21.91 -2.49
C GLU A 8 7.34 21.15 -3.82
N ILE A 9 6.81 21.82 -4.85
CA ILE A 9 6.71 21.25 -6.20
C ILE A 9 8.10 20.88 -6.74
N ARG A 10 9.10 21.77 -6.52
CA ARG A 10 10.48 21.54 -6.96
C ARG A 10 11.13 20.38 -6.22
N LYS A 11 10.93 20.28 -4.92
CA LYS A 11 11.37 19.13 -4.11
C LYS A 11 10.83 17.81 -4.66
N ILE A 12 9.52 17.73 -4.92
CA ILE A 12 8.88 16.50 -5.43
C ILE A 12 9.34 16.18 -6.86
N ALA A 13 9.49 17.19 -7.71
CA ALA A 13 9.98 17.03 -9.07
C ALA A 13 11.43 16.51 -9.08
N LEU A 14 12.34 17.13 -8.31
CA LEU A 14 13.73 16.70 -8.17
C LEU A 14 13.84 15.30 -7.58
N GLN A 15 13.10 14.99 -6.51
CA GLN A 15 13.08 13.66 -5.93
C GLN A 15 12.69 12.61 -6.97
N ASN A 16 11.62 12.86 -7.73
CA ASN A 16 11.16 11.90 -8.70
C ASN A 16 12.11 11.78 -9.90
N ALA A 17 12.67 12.90 -10.38
CA ALA A 17 13.66 12.87 -11.44
C ALA A 17 14.91 12.08 -11.01
N PHE A 18 15.41 12.30 -9.80
CA PHE A 18 16.55 11.58 -9.24
C PHE A 18 16.27 10.07 -9.08
N GLU A 19 15.07 9.69 -8.62
CA GLU A 19 14.62 8.30 -8.52
C GLU A 19 14.45 7.61 -9.90
N HIS A 20 14.31 8.37 -10.99
CA HIS A 20 14.04 7.87 -12.35
C HIS A 20 14.98 8.49 -13.40
N GLU A 21 16.28 8.28 -13.23
CA GLU A 21 17.31 8.55 -14.26
C GLU A 21 17.33 10.01 -14.79
N GLY A 22 16.98 10.96 -13.94
CA GLY A 22 17.05 12.39 -14.21
C GLY A 22 15.82 12.99 -14.90
N LYS A 23 14.71 12.25 -15.03
CA LYS A 23 13.48 12.75 -15.67
C LYS A 23 12.23 12.53 -14.84
N THR A 24 11.32 13.51 -14.88
CA THR A 24 10.01 13.45 -14.24
C THR A 24 8.90 13.94 -15.17
N GLN A 25 7.65 13.68 -14.81
CA GLN A 25 6.45 14.07 -15.58
C GLN A 25 5.45 14.81 -14.70
N ASP A 26 4.78 15.82 -15.29
CA ASP A 26 3.78 16.66 -14.62
C ASP A 26 2.71 15.84 -13.89
N LYS A 27 2.24 14.75 -14.51
CA LYS A 27 1.19 13.88 -13.94
C LYS A 27 1.63 13.23 -12.63
N ILE A 28 2.90 12.83 -12.53
CA ILE A 28 3.45 12.17 -11.33
C ILE A 28 3.57 13.19 -10.21
N VAL A 29 4.13 14.37 -10.51
CA VAL A 29 4.30 15.45 -9.54
C VAL A 29 2.94 15.94 -9.04
N LEU A 30 1.96 16.12 -9.93
CA LEU A 30 0.59 16.49 -9.58
C LEU A 30 -0.05 15.46 -8.64
N ALA A 31 0.06 14.17 -8.96
CA ALA A 31 -0.49 13.10 -8.13
C ALA A 31 0.12 13.10 -6.72
N LYS A 32 1.46 13.24 -6.62
CA LYS A 32 2.18 13.32 -5.34
C LYS A 32 1.76 14.56 -4.53
N ILE A 33 1.68 15.73 -5.16
CA ILE A 33 1.25 16.99 -4.51
C ILE A 33 -0.17 16.88 -3.95
N LEU A 34 -1.13 16.38 -4.74
CA LEU A 34 -2.53 16.25 -4.31
C LEU A 34 -2.74 15.16 -3.26
N GLY A 35 -1.81 14.21 -3.15
CA GLY A 35 -1.76 13.20 -2.10
C GLY A 35 -1.26 13.79 -0.77
N THR A 36 -0.19 14.58 -0.81
CA THR A 36 0.41 15.20 0.39
C THR A 36 -0.39 16.40 0.89
N LYS A 37 -0.98 17.19 -0.01
CA LYS A 37 -1.70 18.44 0.30
C LYS A 37 -3.08 18.47 -0.38
N PRO A 38 -4.11 17.86 0.22
CA PRO A 38 -5.46 17.76 -0.35
C PRO A 38 -6.14 19.11 -0.62
N GLU A 39 -5.77 20.17 0.09
CA GLU A 39 -6.28 21.54 -0.06
C GLU A 39 -6.17 22.08 -1.49
N PHE A 40 -5.19 21.59 -2.24
CA PHE A 40 -4.91 21.99 -3.62
C PHE A 40 -5.85 21.41 -4.66
N ARG A 41 -6.75 20.50 -4.28
CA ARG A 41 -7.78 19.95 -5.18
C ARG A 41 -8.74 21.02 -5.71
N THR A 42 -8.87 22.16 -5.03
CA THR A 42 -9.71 23.29 -5.47
C THR A 42 -9.01 24.18 -6.51
N ARG A 43 -7.67 24.15 -6.58
CA ARG A 43 -6.83 25.04 -7.40
C ARG A 43 -5.98 24.28 -8.43
N VAL A 44 -6.46 23.11 -8.86
CA VAL A 44 -5.70 22.19 -9.74
C VAL A 44 -5.20 22.86 -11.02
N LYS A 45 -6.01 23.74 -11.64
CA LYS A 45 -5.62 24.42 -12.89
C LYS A 45 -4.36 25.28 -12.71
N GLU A 46 -4.36 26.15 -11.70
CA GLU A 46 -3.23 27.03 -11.38
C GLU A 46 -1.97 26.22 -11.06
N ILE A 47 -2.11 25.22 -10.19
CA ILE A 47 -0.99 24.38 -9.75
C ILE A 47 -0.43 23.54 -10.90
N SER A 48 -1.27 23.10 -11.83
CA SER A 48 -0.81 22.34 -13.01
C SER A 48 0.09 23.18 -13.92
N GLU A 49 -0.15 24.49 -14.02
CA GLU A 49 0.71 25.39 -14.79
C GLU A 49 2.07 25.59 -14.12
N ASP A 50 2.08 25.82 -12.80
CA ASP A 50 3.32 25.93 -12.04
C ASP A 50 4.12 24.61 -12.05
N ILE A 51 3.45 23.45 -11.94
CA ILE A 51 4.09 22.13 -12.04
C ILE A 51 4.80 21.98 -13.39
N LYS A 52 4.13 22.33 -14.51
CA LYS A 52 4.74 22.26 -15.84
C LYS A 52 6.04 23.05 -15.92
N ILE A 53 6.03 24.28 -15.40
CA ILE A 53 7.21 25.15 -15.40
C ILE A 53 8.35 24.49 -14.61
N VAL A 54 8.06 23.98 -13.41
CA VAL A 54 9.07 23.36 -12.54
C VAL A 54 9.60 22.06 -13.13
N VAL A 55 8.73 21.20 -13.66
CA VAL A 55 9.13 19.93 -14.29
C VAL A 55 10.00 20.17 -15.51
N LEU A 56 9.66 21.16 -16.35
CA LEU A 56 10.52 21.54 -17.47
C LEU A 56 11.90 22.00 -17.00
N ALA A 57 11.97 22.83 -15.96
CA ALA A 57 13.24 23.30 -15.42
C ALA A 57 14.09 22.14 -14.83
N VAL A 58 13.47 21.21 -14.11
CA VAL A 58 14.16 20.02 -13.55
C VAL A 58 14.65 19.10 -14.66
N ASN A 59 13.86 18.87 -15.70
CA ASN A 59 14.23 18.01 -16.82
C ASN A 59 15.31 18.63 -17.74
N GLN A 60 15.58 19.93 -17.62
CA GLN A 60 16.61 20.64 -18.39
C GLN A 60 17.99 20.59 -17.74
N ILE A 61 18.07 20.39 -16.43
CA ILE A 61 19.35 20.26 -15.72
C ILE A 61 19.83 18.81 -15.73
N SER A 62 21.15 18.64 -15.73
CA SER A 62 21.80 17.33 -15.74
C SER A 62 21.59 16.56 -14.44
N PHE A 63 21.78 15.25 -14.46
CA PHE A 63 21.65 14.40 -13.27
C PHE A 63 22.61 14.83 -12.14
N GLU A 64 23.82 15.30 -12.49
CA GLU A 64 24.80 15.81 -11.52
C GLU A 64 24.32 17.13 -10.89
N GLU A 65 23.76 18.04 -11.68
CA GLU A 65 23.19 19.29 -11.19
C GLU A 65 21.96 19.04 -10.31
N GLN A 66 21.10 18.09 -10.69
CA GLN A 66 19.96 17.67 -9.87
C GLN A 66 20.43 17.14 -8.52
N ARG A 67 21.45 16.27 -8.52
CA ARG A 67 22.03 15.74 -7.29
C ARG A 67 22.61 16.85 -6.41
N LYS A 68 23.38 17.77 -6.99
CA LYS A 68 23.96 18.90 -6.26
C LYS A 68 22.88 19.79 -5.65
N GLU A 69 21.82 20.07 -6.40
CA GLU A 69 20.69 20.85 -5.90
C GLU A 69 19.96 20.14 -4.76
N ILE A 70 19.79 18.82 -4.85
CA ILE A 70 19.23 17.99 -3.77
C ILE A 70 20.14 18.05 -2.53
N GLU A 71 21.47 17.93 -2.69
CA GLU A 71 22.42 18.02 -1.58
C GLU A 71 22.35 19.38 -0.86
N GLU A 72 22.20 20.47 -1.61
CA GLU A 72 22.16 21.84 -1.06
C GLU A 72 20.81 22.20 -0.43
N ASN A 73 19.69 21.79 -1.03
CA ASN A 73 18.36 22.30 -0.68
C ASN A 73 17.42 21.26 -0.06
N PHE A 74 17.62 19.97 -0.35
CA PHE A 74 16.71 18.87 0.03
C PHE A 74 17.48 17.59 0.43
N PRO A 75 18.47 17.67 1.35
CA PRO A 75 19.36 16.55 1.66
C PRO A 75 18.62 15.31 2.18
N GLU A 76 17.40 15.47 2.72
CA GLU A 76 16.54 14.38 3.16
C GLU A 76 16.15 13.39 2.05
N ILE A 77 16.21 13.79 0.77
CA ILE A 77 15.92 12.91 -0.37
C ILE A 77 17.01 11.84 -0.52
N LEU A 78 18.26 12.16 -0.16
CA LEU A 78 19.40 11.25 -0.31
C LEU A 78 19.52 10.27 0.84
N ILE A 79 18.78 10.48 1.93
CA ILE A 79 18.71 9.53 3.02
C ILE A 79 17.97 8.29 2.50
N PRO A 80 18.63 7.11 2.43
CA PRO A 80 17.97 5.89 2.01
C PRO A 80 16.77 5.67 2.94
N LYS A 81 15.56 5.67 2.39
CA LYS A 81 14.39 5.21 3.15
C LYS A 81 14.70 3.78 3.59
N GLU A 82 14.55 3.49 4.89
CA GLU A 82 14.52 2.10 5.35
C GLU A 82 13.54 1.38 4.45
N LYS A 83 14.02 0.42 3.65
CA LYS A 83 13.14 -0.52 2.98
C LYS A 83 12.37 -1.15 4.12
N ASN A 84 11.06 -0.87 4.23
CA ASN A 84 10.19 -1.72 5.01
C ASN A 84 10.43 -3.12 4.44
N GLU A 85 11.11 -3.97 5.18
CA GLU A 85 11.30 -5.36 4.80
C GLU A 85 9.91 -5.89 4.50
N GLU A 86 9.69 -6.32 3.24
CA GLU A 86 8.45 -6.97 2.87
C GLU A 86 8.33 -8.17 3.81
N ARG A 87 7.39 -8.10 4.76
CA ARG A 87 7.24 -9.15 5.75
C ARG A 87 6.82 -10.42 5.02
N GLU A 88 7.69 -11.42 5.04
CA GLU A 88 7.33 -12.76 4.57
C GLU A 88 6.33 -13.38 5.56
N GLY A 89 5.12 -13.67 5.07
CA GLY A 89 4.09 -14.36 5.83
C GLY A 89 3.14 -13.46 6.63
N LEU A 90 2.45 -14.06 7.59
CA LEU A 90 1.41 -13.38 8.38
C LEU A 90 2.02 -12.60 9.55
N PRO A 91 1.46 -11.42 9.90
CA PRO A 91 1.93 -10.67 11.07
C PRO A 91 1.66 -11.46 12.36
N PRO A 92 2.47 -11.29 13.41
CA PRO A 92 2.26 -12.02 14.66
C PRO A 92 0.95 -11.63 15.35
N LEU A 93 0.29 -12.60 15.98
CA LEU A 93 -0.90 -12.39 16.80
C LEU A 93 -0.49 -11.83 18.16
N LYS A 94 -1.23 -10.83 18.65
CA LYS A 94 -0.99 -10.24 19.97
C LYS A 94 -1.28 -11.27 21.07
N ASN A 95 -0.34 -11.44 22.01
CA ASN A 95 -0.44 -12.37 23.14
C ASN A 95 -0.63 -13.85 22.74
N ALA A 96 -0.23 -14.23 21.51
CA ALA A 96 -0.27 -15.62 21.12
C ALA A 96 0.86 -16.41 21.79
N GLU A 97 0.52 -17.58 22.31
CA GLU A 97 1.46 -18.52 22.88
C GLU A 97 1.53 -19.79 22.01
N GLN A 98 2.73 -20.32 21.85
CA GLN A 98 2.94 -21.54 21.07
C GLN A 98 2.12 -22.70 21.67
N GLY A 99 1.43 -23.44 20.81
CA GLY A 99 0.53 -24.54 21.18
C GLY A 99 -0.86 -24.11 21.67
N LYS A 100 -1.11 -22.82 21.93
CA LYS A 100 -2.38 -22.34 22.51
C LYS A 100 -3.32 -21.67 21.51
N VAL A 101 -2.86 -21.30 20.32
CA VAL A 101 -3.70 -20.65 19.32
C VAL A 101 -4.73 -21.64 18.78
N VAL A 102 -6.01 -21.23 18.78
CA VAL A 102 -7.10 -22.00 18.15
C VAL A 102 -7.84 -21.08 17.19
N THR A 103 -7.81 -21.42 15.91
CA THR A 103 -8.53 -20.70 14.85
C THR A 103 -9.72 -21.53 14.37
N ARG A 104 -10.67 -20.88 13.69
CA ARG A 104 -11.76 -21.59 13.01
C ARG A 104 -12.05 -21.03 11.63
N PHE A 105 -12.47 -21.89 10.72
CA PHE A 105 -13.15 -21.52 9.49
C PHE A 105 -14.61 -21.95 9.62
N PRO A 106 -15.55 -20.99 9.76
CA PRO A 106 -16.96 -21.31 9.97
C PRO A 106 -17.83 -21.00 8.74
N PRO A 107 -17.77 -21.79 7.65
CA PRO A 107 -18.61 -21.55 6.48
C PRO A 107 -20.07 -21.95 6.75
N GLU A 108 -21.00 -21.21 6.17
CA GLU A 108 -22.40 -21.61 6.08
C GLU A 108 -22.57 -22.60 4.93
N PRO A 109 -23.22 -23.77 5.14
CA PRO A 109 -23.42 -24.77 4.10
C PRO A 109 -24.64 -24.46 3.23
N ASN A 110 -24.68 -23.26 2.66
CA ASN A 110 -25.75 -22.76 1.79
C ASN A 110 -25.29 -22.44 0.35
N GLY A 111 -24.02 -22.70 0.04
CA GLY A 111 -23.44 -22.50 -1.29
C GLY A 111 -22.10 -23.21 -1.47
N TYR A 112 -21.63 -23.28 -2.72
CA TYR A 112 -20.33 -23.85 -3.04
C TYR A 112 -19.18 -22.91 -2.61
N PRO A 113 -18.06 -23.47 -2.08
CA PRO A 113 -16.86 -22.68 -1.81
C PRO A 113 -16.36 -21.93 -3.05
N HIS A 114 -15.74 -20.77 -2.82
CA HIS A 114 -15.17 -19.92 -3.86
C HIS A 114 -13.89 -19.25 -3.34
N ILE A 115 -13.18 -18.49 -4.18
CA ILE A 115 -11.86 -17.93 -3.83
C ILE A 115 -11.84 -17.09 -2.53
N GLY A 116 -12.95 -16.40 -2.21
CA GLY A 116 -13.11 -15.71 -0.92
C GLY A 116 -13.03 -16.64 0.31
N HIS A 117 -13.62 -17.83 0.22
CA HIS A 117 -13.57 -18.87 1.26
C HIS A 117 -12.14 -19.38 1.44
N ALA A 118 -11.42 -19.61 0.34
CA ALA A 118 -10.02 -20.04 0.39
C ALA A 118 -9.15 -19.06 1.18
N LYS A 119 -9.33 -17.74 0.97
CA LYS A 119 -8.59 -16.72 1.74
C LYS A 119 -8.84 -16.86 3.25
N ALA A 120 -10.10 -16.96 3.68
CA ALA A 120 -10.44 -17.08 5.09
C ALA A 120 -9.90 -18.37 5.71
N ALA A 121 -10.08 -19.51 5.02
CA ALA A 121 -9.58 -20.80 5.48
C ALA A 121 -8.05 -20.83 5.60
N ILE A 122 -7.33 -20.38 4.57
CA ILE A 122 -5.86 -20.38 4.52
C ILE A 122 -5.28 -19.48 5.61
N ILE A 123 -5.79 -18.26 5.79
CA ILE A 123 -5.28 -17.36 6.84
C ILE A 123 -5.43 -18.00 8.23
N ASN A 124 -6.58 -18.60 8.52
CA ASN A 124 -6.81 -19.26 9.81
C ASN A 124 -5.93 -20.51 10.00
N ALA A 125 -5.76 -21.31 8.94
CA ALA A 125 -4.91 -22.50 8.96
C ALA A 125 -3.42 -22.14 9.13
N GLU A 126 -2.93 -21.11 8.43
CA GLU A 126 -1.54 -20.65 8.55
C GLU A 126 -1.25 -20.06 9.92
N TYR A 127 -2.20 -19.36 10.56
CA TYR A 127 -2.02 -18.96 11.97
C TYR A 127 -1.96 -20.15 12.91
N ALA A 128 -2.85 -21.14 12.76
CA ALA A 128 -2.76 -22.35 13.57
C ALA A 128 -1.40 -23.05 13.38
N LYS A 129 -0.91 -23.15 12.14
CA LYS A 129 0.40 -23.74 11.83
C LYS A 129 1.56 -22.93 12.42
N MET A 130 1.57 -21.61 12.23
CA MET A 130 2.60 -20.69 12.74
C MET A 130 2.80 -20.86 14.25
N TYR A 131 1.70 -21.02 14.99
CA TYR A 131 1.74 -21.15 16.45
C TYR A 131 1.65 -22.60 16.96
N GLY A 132 1.72 -23.63 16.10
CA GLY A 132 1.55 -25.03 16.52
C GLY A 132 0.21 -25.30 17.22
N GLY A 133 -0.80 -24.52 16.87
CA GLY A 133 -2.15 -24.53 17.42
C GLY A 133 -3.12 -25.48 16.71
N LYS A 134 -4.41 -25.20 16.83
CA LYS A 134 -5.49 -25.99 16.20
C LYS A 134 -6.30 -25.16 15.21
N PHE A 135 -6.65 -25.76 14.09
CA PHE A 135 -7.58 -25.21 13.11
C PHE A 135 -8.88 -26.03 13.13
N ILE A 136 -10.01 -25.35 13.31
CA ILE A 136 -11.33 -26.00 13.40
C ILE A 136 -12.17 -25.63 12.17
N LEU A 137 -12.63 -26.63 11.43
CA LEU A 137 -13.74 -26.47 10.49
C LEU A 137 -15.05 -26.60 11.27
N ARG A 138 -15.91 -25.58 11.21
CA ARG A 138 -17.22 -25.59 11.87
C ARG A 138 -18.28 -25.20 10.87
N MET A 139 -19.13 -26.12 10.45
CA MET A 139 -20.30 -25.75 9.66
C MET A 139 -21.18 -24.82 10.51
N ASP A 140 -21.49 -23.62 10.00
CA ASP A 140 -22.39 -22.67 10.66
C ASP A 140 -23.81 -22.91 10.14
N ASP A 141 -24.39 -24.02 10.55
CA ASP A 141 -25.63 -24.61 10.02
C ASP A 141 -26.88 -24.22 10.84
N THR A 142 -27.07 -22.91 11.04
CA THR A 142 -28.15 -22.36 11.88
C THR A 142 -29.39 -21.89 11.11
N ASN A 143 -29.38 -21.94 9.78
CA ASN A 143 -30.45 -21.53 8.89
C ASN A 143 -31.01 -22.74 8.07
N PRO A 144 -32.08 -23.39 8.57
CA PRO A 144 -32.61 -24.61 7.95
C PRO A 144 -33.21 -24.43 6.56
N GLU A 145 -33.52 -23.20 6.12
CA GLU A 145 -34.15 -22.95 4.81
C GLU A 145 -33.12 -22.89 3.67
N ALA A 146 -31.88 -22.49 3.96
CA ALA A 146 -30.84 -22.24 2.96
C ALA A 146 -29.84 -23.40 2.84
N GLU A 147 -29.78 -24.26 3.85
CA GLU A 147 -28.72 -25.26 4.01
C GLU A 147 -29.04 -26.57 3.29
N ARG A 148 -27.99 -27.19 2.73
CA ARG A 148 -28.14 -28.45 2.01
C ARG A 148 -26.96 -29.37 2.22
N MET A 149 -27.24 -30.66 2.32
CA MET A 149 -26.21 -31.72 2.44
C MET A 149 -25.18 -31.70 1.30
N GLU A 150 -25.57 -31.24 0.09
CA GLU A 150 -24.63 -31.09 -1.02
C GLU A 150 -23.51 -30.08 -0.70
N TYR A 151 -23.83 -28.99 0.01
CA TYR A 151 -22.85 -27.97 0.38
C TYR A 151 -22.00 -28.43 1.55
N HIS A 152 -22.57 -29.17 2.52
CA HIS A 152 -21.78 -29.83 3.57
C HIS A 152 -20.71 -30.76 2.99
N ALA A 153 -21.01 -31.47 1.91
CA ALA A 153 -20.05 -32.38 1.27
C ALA A 153 -19.01 -31.64 0.41
N ALA A 154 -19.36 -30.45 -0.11
CA ALA A 154 -18.47 -29.65 -0.94
C ALA A 154 -17.45 -28.81 -0.15
N ILE A 155 -17.80 -28.45 1.08
CA ILE A 155 -16.96 -27.70 2.03
C ILE A 155 -15.99 -28.66 2.73
#